data_AF-A0AAU9WHA0-F1
#
_entry.id   AF-A0AAU9WHA0-F1
#
_cell.length_a   1.000
_cell.length_b   1.000
_cell.length_c   1.000
_cell.angle_alpha   90.00
_cell.angle_beta   90.00
_cell.angle_gamma   90.00
#
_symmetry.space_group_name_H-M   'P 1'
#
loop_
_entity.id
_entity.type
_entity.pdbx_description
1 polymer ?
#
loop_
_entity_poly.entity_id
_entity_poly.type
_entity_poly.pdbx_seq_one_letter_code
_entity_poly.pdbx_strand_id
1 'polypeptide(L)'
;MAFQNSCIFLLLIFSCFVSVKAVGEGSGKSESASGINLPSFTYEINNLLIYTISKQCKDKDGENHESVLSTIVNKVFEQSGIRGVIINSRISEVFRKKIFSLQKAVKKATGPRYRFKVYYNEVDVHQLKDENSQLRGEKRKLEESLVQEKAKRLRVDEKAREALEKAEKKGAFYKKKFIQLAKKVIKNGKKVLNTETNQYETFNLVGEGELPFTESDPKALDNDDIDNINMWLYLKDKFNISNEAWHEIAIKANGLPNTYSIKKRINELNSKWNLKPTPGDAEGVQLGFAESLQEHIVRLQKNGEINDGEAIKIKLGGDGTNIGKRLTVVNFTFTILNEKDVAMAEKGNYVLAVIKTTETYHNLRDSLADLQMEMSNLKEISANNCTYKIEYFFRWRFEIFSTGMWFRQGK
;
A
#
# COMPACT_ATOMS: atom_id res chain seq x y z
N MET A 1 -38.39 -41.44 7.19
CA MET A 1 -36.97 -41.38 6.72
C MET A 1 -35.92 -41.64 7.81
N ALA A 2 -36.28 -41.85 9.09
CA ALA A 2 -35.30 -42.17 10.15
C ALA A 2 -34.90 -43.67 10.24
N PHE A 3 -35.64 -44.57 9.60
CA PHE A 3 -35.40 -46.03 9.70
C PHE A 3 -34.36 -46.57 8.69
N GLN A 4 -34.11 -45.88 7.57
CA GLN A 4 -33.10 -46.30 6.58
C GLN A 4 -31.67 -45.94 7.01
N ASN A 5 -31.47 -44.87 7.79
CA ASN A 5 -30.15 -44.47 8.27
C ASN A 5 -29.58 -45.42 9.35
N SER A 6 -30.43 -46.12 10.12
CA SER A 6 -29.96 -47.09 11.12
C SER A 6 -29.44 -48.40 10.52
N CYS A 7 -29.93 -48.82 9.34
CA CYS A 7 -29.42 -50.01 8.64
C CYS A 7 -28.06 -49.75 7.96
N ILE A 8 -27.84 -48.53 7.46
CA ILE A 8 -26.56 -48.12 6.85
C ILE A 8 -25.46 -47.99 7.92
N PHE A 9 -25.79 -47.50 9.11
CA PHE A 9 -24.85 -47.42 10.23
C PHE A 9 -24.38 -48.81 10.72
N LEU A 10 -25.26 -49.81 10.68
CA LEU A 10 -24.94 -51.19 11.07
C LEU A 10 -24.06 -51.92 10.04
N LEU A 11 -24.22 -51.63 8.74
CA LEU A 11 -23.38 -52.18 7.67
C LEU A 11 -21.96 -51.59 7.68
N LEU A 12 -21.81 -50.30 8.02
CA LEU A 12 -20.51 -49.63 8.14
C LEU A 12 -19.68 -50.08 9.35
N ILE A 13 -20.35 -50.43 10.47
CA ILE A 13 -19.65 -51.04 11.61
C ILE A 13 -19.20 -52.47 11.27
N PHE A 14 -19.93 -53.20 10.43
CA PHE A 14 -19.57 -54.56 10.02
C PHE A 14 -18.36 -54.62 9.07
N SER A 15 -18.10 -53.59 8.27
CA SER A 15 -16.96 -53.56 7.34
C SER A 15 -15.58 -53.31 7.99
N CYS A 16 -15.52 -52.88 9.25
CA CYS A 16 -14.26 -52.75 10.00
C CYS A 16 -13.84 -54.03 10.75
N PHE A 17 -14.45 -55.18 10.43
CA PHE A 17 -14.13 -56.46 11.06
C PHE A 17 -13.57 -57.45 10.03
N VAL A 18 -12.23 -57.48 9.94
CA VAL A 18 -11.35 -58.66 9.88
C VAL A 18 -9.97 -58.20 9.38
N SER A 19 -9.01 -58.11 10.30
CA SER A 19 -7.63 -58.53 10.05
C SER A 19 -6.89 -58.64 11.37
N VAL A 20 -7.08 -59.78 12.04
CA VAL A 20 -5.97 -60.37 12.80
C VAL A 20 -5.28 -61.30 11.82
N LYS A 21 -4.37 -60.75 11.01
CA LYS A 21 -3.52 -61.58 10.15
C LYS A 21 -2.38 -62.08 11.03
N ALA A 22 -2.43 -63.36 11.39
CA ALA A 22 -1.21 -64.08 11.75
C ALA A 22 -0.38 -64.15 10.46
N VAL A 23 0.63 -63.29 10.35
CA VAL A 23 1.49 -63.26 9.16
C VAL A 23 2.46 -64.43 9.24
N GLY A 24 2.11 -65.51 8.57
CA GLY A 24 3.07 -66.38 7.91
C GLY A 24 3.50 -65.73 6.58
N GLU A 25 4.78 -65.89 6.25
CA GLU A 25 5.46 -65.32 5.08
C GLU A 25 4.77 -65.70 3.75
N GLY A 26 4.73 -64.78 2.77
CA GLY A 26 4.36 -65.10 1.39
C GLY A 26 3.76 -63.96 0.54
N SER A 27 4.61 -63.41 -0.33
CA SER A 27 4.42 -62.69 -1.61
C SER A 27 3.03 -62.38 -2.22
N GLY A 28 2.90 -61.16 -2.78
CA GLY A 28 2.61 -60.97 -4.22
C GLY A 28 1.28 -60.34 -4.72
N LYS A 29 1.37 -59.07 -5.19
CA LYS A 29 0.75 -58.38 -6.36
C LYS A 29 -0.78 -58.06 -6.51
N SER A 30 -1.02 -56.77 -6.87
CA SER A 30 -1.95 -56.05 -7.81
C SER A 30 -3.43 -56.55 -8.00
N GLU A 31 -4.46 -55.78 -8.37
CA GLU A 31 -4.63 -54.54 -9.17
C GLU A 31 -6.08 -53.96 -9.01
N SER A 32 -6.34 -52.83 -9.68
CA SER A 32 -7.50 -51.88 -9.74
C SER A 32 -8.97 -52.35 -9.87
N ALA A 33 -9.95 -51.49 -9.48
CA ALA A 33 -10.94 -50.86 -10.38
C ALA A 33 -11.97 -49.95 -9.64
N SER A 34 -12.63 -49.09 -10.44
CA SER A 34 -13.44 -47.88 -10.17
C SER A 34 -14.81 -48.02 -9.49
N GLY A 35 -15.27 -46.95 -8.82
CA GLY A 35 -16.71 -46.73 -8.56
C GLY A 35 -17.04 -45.59 -7.61
N ILE A 36 -17.62 -44.50 -8.14
CA ILE A 36 -18.51 -43.51 -7.48
C ILE A 36 -18.05 -42.97 -6.11
N ASN A 37 -17.50 -41.75 -6.10
CA ASN A 37 -17.21 -41.00 -4.86
C ASN A 37 -18.52 -40.51 -4.21
N LEU A 38 -19.10 -41.32 -3.33
CA LEU A 38 -19.91 -40.82 -2.21
C LEU A 38 -18.99 -40.59 -1.00
N PRO A 39 -19.23 -39.55 -0.18
CA PRO A 39 -18.40 -39.27 1.00
C PRO A 39 -18.50 -40.44 1.99
N SER A 40 -17.48 -41.30 2.02
CA SER A 40 -17.35 -42.38 2.97
C SER A 40 -16.93 -41.80 4.32
N PHE A 41 -17.89 -41.59 5.23
CA PHE A 41 -17.59 -41.36 6.64
C PHE A 41 -17.26 -42.70 7.31
N THR A 42 -16.04 -43.18 7.11
CA THR A 42 -15.44 -44.28 7.87
C THR A 42 -14.90 -43.74 9.18
N TYR A 43 -15.70 -43.82 10.25
CA TYR A 43 -15.20 -43.61 11.61
C TYR A 43 -14.69 -44.94 12.18
N GLU A 44 -13.38 -45.14 12.19
CA GLU A 44 -12.77 -46.28 12.87
C GLU A 44 -12.73 -46.04 14.38
N ILE A 45 -13.57 -46.76 15.14
CA ILE A 45 -13.53 -46.70 16.60
C ILE A 45 -12.34 -47.53 17.10
N ASN A 46 -11.37 -46.87 17.75
CA ASN A 46 -10.14 -47.48 18.22
C ASN A 46 -10.38 -48.58 19.28
N ASN A 47 -9.91 -49.80 19.02
CA ASN A 47 -10.02 -50.94 19.95
C ASN A 47 -9.37 -50.68 21.32
N LEU A 48 -8.30 -49.87 21.36
CA LEU A 48 -7.62 -49.49 22.60
C LEU A 48 -8.51 -48.58 23.46
N LEU A 49 -9.22 -47.65 22.82
CA LEU A 49 -10.15 -46.74 23.49
C LEU A 49 -11.28 -47.53 24.16
N ILE A 50 -11.90 -48.46 23.40
CA ILE A 50 -12.94 -49.36 23.91
C ILE A 50 -12.44 -50.17 25.11
N TYR A 51 -11.23 -50.74 25.02
CA TYR A 51 -10.66 -51.54 26.11
C TYR A 51 -10.34 -50.70 27.35
N THR A 52 -9.71 -49.54 27.18
CA THR A 52 -9.32 -48.66 28.29
C THR A 52 -10.53 -48.13 29.06
N ILE A 53 -11.56 -47.64 28.35
CA ILE A 53 -12.80 -47.17 28.97
C ILE A 53 -13.54 -48.33 29.64
N SER A 54 -13.58 -49.51 29.01
CA SER A 54 -14.20 -50.69 29.60
C SER A 54 -13.49 -51.14 30.89
N LYS A 55 -12.15 -51.03 30.95
CA LYS A 55 -11.38 -51.38 32.16
C LYS A 55 -11.63 -50.37 33.28
N GLN A 56 -11.58 -49.08 32.97
CA GLN A 56 -11.86 -47.99 33.94
C GLN A 56 -13.28 -48.05 34.53
N CYS A 57 -14.25 -48.59 33.79
CA CYS A 57 -15.62 -48.73 34.26
C CYS A 57 -15.90 -50.04 35.01
N LYS A 58 -14.96 -51.00 35.04
CA LYS A 58 -15.09 -52.23 35.83
C LYS A 58 -14.75 -52.04 37.31
N ASP A 59 -13.98 -51.00 37.65
CA ASP A 59 -13.53 -50.75 39.03
C ASP A 59 -14.58 -49.99 39.88
N LYS A 60 -15.84 -49.92 39.41
CA LYS A 60 -16.98 -49.30 40.09
C LYS A 60 -18.03 -50.38 40.38
N ASP A 61 -17.83 -51.11 41.46
CA ASP A 61 -18.71 -52.22 41.88
C ASP A 61 -20.06 -51.69 42.38
N GLY A 62 -21.16 -52.11 41.74
CA GLY A 62 -22.51 -51.97 42.31
C GLY A 62 -23.68 -51.81 41.34
N GLU A 63 -23.46 -51.51 40.06
CA GLU A 63 -24.56 -51.22 39.13
C GLU A 63 -24.87 -52.32 38.09
N ASN A 64 -26.16 -52.40 37.73
CA ASN A 64 -26.72 -53.29 36.73
C ASN A 64 -25.87 -53.33 35.44
N HIS A 65 -25.54 -54.54 34.94
CA HIS A 65 -24.63 -54.74 33.79
C HIS A 65 -25.00 -53.94 32.53
N GLU A 66 -26.28 -53.63 32.36
CA GLU A 66 -26.79 -52.85 31.22
C GLU A 66 -26.56 -51.34 31.37
N SER A 67 -26.60 -50.81 32.61
CA SER A 67 -26.20 -49.43 32.96
C SER A 67 -24.72 -49.18 32.63
N VAL A 68 -23.87 -50.12 33.05
CA VAL A 68 -22.42 -50.02 32.86
C VAL A 68 -22.04 -50.05 31.38
N LEU A 69 -22.68 -50.91 30.58
CA LEU A 69 -22.44 -50.98 29.15
C LEU A 69 -22.87 -49.69 28.44
N SER A 70 -24.04 -49.14 28.77
CA SER A 70 -24.51 -47.86 28.23
C SER A 70 -23.54 -46.73 28.55
N THR A 71 -23.01 -46.69 29.78
CA THR A 71 -22.00 -45.72 30.21
C THR A 71 -20.69 -45.86 29.42
N ILE A 72 -20.23 -47.09 29.17
CA ILE A 72 -19.03 -47.34 28.36
C ILE A 72 -19.23 -46.85 26.92
N VAL A 73 -20.37 -47.17 26.30
CA VAL A 73 -20.67 -46.76 24.91
C VAL A 73 -20.73 -45.23 24.79
N ASN A 74 -21.40 -44.56 25.73
CA ASN A 74 -21.47 -43.09 25.75
C ASN A 74 -20.08 -42.44 25.84
N LYS A 75 -19.23 -42.92 26.76
CA LYS A 75 -17.86 -42.40 26.89
C LYS A 75 -17.00 -42.65 25.66
N VAL A 76 -17.15 -43.81 25.01
CA VAL A 76 -16.45 -44.11 23.76
C VAL A 76 -16.87 -43.13 22.67
N PHE A 77 -18.17 -42.85 22.53
CA PHE A 77 -18.67 -41.91 21.52
C PHE A 77 -18.22 -40.49 21.79
N GLU A 78 -18.26 -40.03 23.04
CA GLU A 78 -17.77 -38.72 23.43
C GLU A 78 -16.28 -38.55 23.11
N GLN A 79 -15.42 -39.50 23.50
CA GLN A 79 -13.99 -39.44 23.25
C GLN A 79 -13.62 -39.68 21.77
N SER A 80 -14.52 -40.27 20.98
CA SER A 80 -14.36 -40.41 19.53
C SER A 80 -14.94 -39.22 18.74
N GLY A 81 -15.48 -38.19 19.42
CA GLY A 81 -16.10 -37.03 18.77
C GLY A 81 -17.46 -37.30 18.12
N ILE A 82 -18.07 -38.46 18.38
CA ILE A 82 -19.36 -38.88 17.81
C ILE A 82 -20.48 -38.34 18.71
N ARG A 83 -21.30 -37.42 18.19
CA ARG A 83 -22.42 -36.80 18.93
C ARG A 83 -23.77 -37.10 18.28
N GLY A 84 -24.83 -37.14 19.08
CA GLY A 84 -26.22 -37.27 18.61
C GLY A 84 -26.69 -38.68 18.24
N VAL A 85 -25.93 -39.73 18.60
CA VAL A 85 -26.30 -41.12 18.34
C VAL A 85 -27.20 -41.65 19.45
N ILE A 86 -28.38 -42.18 19.09
CA ILE A 86 -29.27 -42.86 20.02
C ILE A 86 -28.77 -44.29 20.23
N ILE A 87 -28.31 -44.60 21.45
CA ILE A 87 -27.87 -45.95 21.82
C ILE A 87 -29.10 -46.86 21.90
N ASN A 88 -29.17 -47.84 21.00
CA ASN A 88 -30.18 -48.88 21.02
C ASN A 88 -29.57 -50.26 21.37
N SER A 89 -30.42 -51.25 21.61
CA SER A 89 -30.01 -52.60 22.01
C SER A 89 -29.03 -53.27 21.03
N ARG A 90 -29.10 -52.96 19.73
CA ARG A 90 -28.17 -53.51 18.72
C ARG A 90 -26.76 -52.94 18.88
N ILE A 91 -26.65 -51.63 19.09
CA ILE A 91 -25.36 -50.96 19.32
C ILE A 91 -24.73 -51.51 20.61
N SER A 92 -25.52 -51.62 21.68
CA SER A 92 -25.08 -52.21 22.95
C SER A 92 -24.55 -53.64 22.76
N GLU A 93 -25.27 -54.48 22.01
CA GLU A 93 -24.86 -55.88 21.80
C GLU A 93 -23.56 -56.01 20.98
N VAL A 94 -23.34 -55.12 20.00
CA VAL A 94 -22.08 -55.07 19.24
C VAL A 94 -20.90 -54.70 20.15
N PHE A 95 -21.06 -53.67 20.98
CA PHE A 95 -20.05 -53.28 21.95
C PHE A 95 -19.79 -54.37 22.99
N ARG A 96 -20.84 -55.04 23.47
CA ARG A 96 -20.73 -56.18 24.40
C ARG A 96 -19.86 -57.29 23.80
N LYS A 97 -20.15 -57.72 22.57
CA LYS A 97 -19.37 -58.76 21.86
C LYS A 97 -17.91 -58.33 21.63
N LYS A 98 -17.68 -57.06 21.31
CA LYS A 98 -16.35 -56.51 21.09
C LYS A 98 -15.52 -56.47 22.37
N ILE A 99 -16.09 -55.92 23.44
CA ILE A 99 -15.46 -55.86 24.76
C ILE A 99 -15.13 -57.27 25.25
N PHE A 100 -16.05 -58.22 25.10
CA PHE A 100 -15.83 -59.62 25.45
C PHE A 100 -14.67 -60.23 24.66
N SER A 101 -14.63 -60.00 23.34
CA SER A 101 -13.58 -60.51 22.45
C SER A 101 -12.21 -59.92 22.80
N LEU A 102 -12.15 -58.60 23.08
CA LEU A 102 -10.92 -57.91 23.50
C LEU A 102 -10.43 -58.45 24.85
N GLN A 103 -11.31 -58.62 25.83
CA GLN A 103 -10.96 -59.18 27.13
C GLN A 103 -10.47 -60.63 27.02
N LYS A 104 -11.09 -61.44 26.17
CA LYS A 104 -10.65 -62.82 25.88
C LYS A 104 -9.27 -62.83 25.20
N ALA A 105 -9.03 -61.94 24.25
CA ALA A 105 -7.74 -61.80 23.57
C ALA A 105 -6.64 -61.38 24.54
N VAL A 106 -6.90 -60.40 25.41
CA VAL A 106 -5.93 -59.95 26.44
C VAL A 106 -5.65 -61.04 27.46
N LYS A 107 -6.67 -61.76 27.95
CA LYS A 107 -6.47 -62.93 28.84
C LYS A 107 -5.68 -64.07 28.19
N LYS A 108 -5.79 -64.23 26.87
CA LYS A 108 -5.02 -65.22 26.11
C LYS A 108 -3.56 -64.77 25.89
N ALA A 109 -3.33 -63.46 25.85
CA ALA A 109 -2.00 -62.86 25.66
C ALA A 109 -1.15 -62.79 26.95
N THR A 110 -1.74 -62.98 28.14
CA THR A 110 -1.03 -62.99 29.44
C THR A 110 -0.25 -64.28 29.76
N GLY A 111 0.21 -65.01 28.73
CA GLY A 111 1.19 -66.10 28.90
C GLY A 111 2.63 -65.58 28.84
N PRO A 112 3.62 -66.27 29.45
CA PRO A 112 4.97 -65.74 29.70
C PRO A 112 5.87 -65.50 28.47
N ARG A 113 5.31 -65.52 27.25
CA ARG A 113 6.07 -65.44 25.98
C ARG A 113 5.49 -64.53 24.90
N TYR A 114 4.66 -63.54 25.26
CA TYR A 114 4.19 -62.55 24.28
C TYR A 114 4.80 -61.18 24.55
N ARG A 115 5.76 -60.75 23.70
CA ARG A 115 6.13 -59.34 23.57
C ARG A 115 5.02 -58.63 22.81
N PHE A 116 4.35 -57.69 23.47
CA PHE A 116 3.48 -56.75 22.80
C PHE A 116 4.29 -55.93 21.80
N LYS A 117 4.14 -56.20 20.49
CA LYS A 117 4.36 -55.16 19.48
C LYS A 117 3.15 -54.25 19.58
N VAL A 118 3.28 -53.22 20.42
CA VAL A 118 2.30 -52.13 20.46
C VAL A 118 2.43 -51.40 19.13
N TYR A 119 1.40 -51.50 18.28
CA TYR A 119 1.27 -50.65 17.10
C TYR A 119 0.87 -49.24 17.59
N TYR A 120 1.85 -48.52 18.14
CA TYR A 120 1.85 -47.06 18.04
C TYR A 120 2.45 -46.71 16.68
N ASN A 121 1.89 -45.68 16.05
CA ASN A 121 2.42 -44.94 14.89
C ASN A 121 1.81 -45.23 13.50
N GLU A 122 0.70 -45.94 13.31
CA GLU A 122 0.08 -45.94 11.95
C GLU A 122 -0.61 -44.60 11.64
N VAL A 123 -1.31 -44.02 12.62
CA VAL A 123 -1.92 -42.68 12.51
C VAL A 123 -0.84 -41.60 12.40
N ASP A 124 0.18 -41.65 13.26
CA ASP A 124 1.27 -40.67 13.24
C ASP A 124 2.11 -40.75 11.96
N VAL A 125 2.33 -41.96 11.41
CA VAL A 125 3.03 -42.12 10.13
C VAL A 125 2.20 -41.60 8.98
N HIS A 126 0.88 -41.77 8.99
CA HIS A 126 0.01 -41.19 7.98
C HIS A 126 -0.01 -39.66 8.07
N GLN A 127 -0.16 -39.11 9.27
CA GLN A 127 -0.15 -37.67 9.50
C GLN A 127 1.19 -37.04 9.08
N LEU A 128 2.32 -37.64 9.45
CA LEU A 128 3.65 -37.18 9.05
C LEU A 128 3.91 -37.30 7.54
N LYS A 129 3.29 -38.27 6.85
CA LYS A 129 3.37 -38.38 5.39
C LYS A 129 2.59 -37.27 4.69
N ASP A 130 1.41 -36.95 5.20
CA ASP A 130 0.57 -35.90 4.65
C ASP A 130 1.21 -34.52 4.88
N GLU A 131 1.73 -34.26 6.07
CA GLU A 131 2.50 -33.05 6.39
C GLU A 131 3.74 -32.91 5.49
N ASN A 132 4.50 -33.99 5.27
CA ASN A 132 5.65 -33.97 4.35
C ASN A 132 5.24 -33.66 2.90
N SER A 133 4.11 -34.20 2.44
CA SER A 133 3.59 -33.95 1.10
C SER A 133 3.22 -32.47 0.93
N GLN A 134 2.57 -31.90 1.94
CA GLN A 134 2.20 -30.48 1.97
C GLN A 134 3.43 -29.57 1.98
N LEU A 135 4.40 -29.84 2.85
CA LEU A 135 5.66 -29.07 2.92
C LEU A 135 6.45 -29.12 1.61
N ARG A 136 6.46 -30.26 0.91
CA ARG A 136 7.07 -30.38 -0.43
C ARG A 136 6.32 -29.57 -1.49
N GLY A 137 5.01 -29.38 -1.34
CA GLY A 137 4.20 -28.51 -2.20
C GLY A 137 4.50 -27.03 -1.96
N GLU A 138 4.55 -26.63 -0.70
CA GLU A 138 4.88 -25.25 -0.29
C GLU A 138 6.30 -24.86 -0.68
N LYS A 139 7.27 -25.75 -0.49
CA LYS A 139 8.65 -25.54 -0.94
C LYS A 139 8.73 -25.28 -2.44
N ARG A 140 8.03 -26.07 -3.26
CA ARG A 140 8.00 -25.88 -4.73
C ARG A 140 7.41 -24.51 -5.11
N LYS A 141 6.29 -24.11 -4.48
CA LYS A 141 5.69 -22.79 -4.71
C LYS A 141 6.64 -21.64 -4.35
N LEU A 142 7.37 -21.77 -3.24
CA LEU A 142 8.35 -20.77 -2.82
C LEU A 142 9.55 -20.70 -3.77
N GLU A 143 10.06 -21.84 -4.24
CA GLU A 143 11.14 -21.89 -5.23
C GLU A 143 10.73 -21.25 -6.56
N GLU A 144 9.52 -21.54 -7.04
CA GLU A 144 8.95 -20.90 -8.25
C GLU A 144 8.80 -19.38 -8.08
N SER A 145 8.29 -18.94 -6.92
CA SER A 145 8.18 -17.51 -6.59
C SER A 145 9.55 -16.83 -6.56
N LEU A 146 10.56 -17.49 -5.97
CA LEU A 146 11.92 -16.98 -5.93
C LEU A 146 12.54 -16.84 -7.32
N VAL A 147 12.32 -17.82 -8.21
CA VAL A 147 12.77 -17.76 -9.61
C VAL A 147 12.10 -16.61 -10.36
N GLN A 148 10.79 -16.45 -10.19
CA GLN A 148 10.06 -15.33 -10.79
C GLN A 148 10.55 -13.97 -10.30
N GLU A 149 10.83 -13.84 -8.99
CA GLU A 149 11.33 -12.59 -8.41
C GLU A 149 12.74 -12.25 -8.90
N LYS A 150 13.63 -13.24 -9.01
CA LYS A 150 14.97 -13.06 -9.61
C LYS A 150 14.87 -12.60 -11.07
N ALA A 151 13.97 -13.19 -11.86
CA ALA A 151 13.74 -12.77 -13.24
C ALA A 151 13.19 -11.34 -13.35
N LYS A 152 12.31 -10.92 -12.42
CA LYS A 152 11.82 -9.53 -12.37
C LYS A 152 12.95 -8.55 -12.03
N ARG A 153 13.82 -8.88 -11.07
CA ARG A 153 14.97 -8.03 -10.71
C ARG A 153 15.92 -7.82 -11.89
N LEU A 154 16.29 -8.90 -12.58
CA LEU A 154 17.12 -8.83 -13.79
C LEU A 154 16.54 -7.87 -14.85
N ARG A 155 15.22 -7.93 -15.09
CA ARG A 155 14.55 -7.02 -16.04
C ARG A 155 14.56 -5.56 -15.57
N VAL A 156 14.48 -5.31 -14.26
CA VAL A 156 14.54 -3.95 -13.70
C VAL A 156 15.96 -3.39 -13.83
N ASP A 157 16.97 -4.19 -13.52
CA ASP A 157 18.38 -3.78 -13.59
C ASP A 157 18.80 -3.49 -15.05
N GLU A 158 18.33 -4.28 -16.00
CA GLU A 158 18.54 -4.02 -17.43
C GLU A 158 17.92 -2.71 -17.89
N LYS A 159 16.67 -2.44 -17.51
CA LYS A 159 16.00 -1.16 -17.82
C LYS A 159 16.68 0.04 -17.16
N ALA A 160 17.20 -0.12 -15.94
CA ALA A 160 17.93 0.93 -15.25
C ALA A 160 19.24 1.28 -15.98
N ARG A 161 19.98 0.26 -16.43
CA ARG A 161 21.20 0.44 -17.23
C ARG A 161 20.92 1.11 -18.58
N GLU A 162 19.88 0.71 -19.28
CA GLU A 162 19.46 1.39 -20.54
C GLU A 162 19.07 2.86 -20.32
N ALA A 163 18.37 3.15 -19.22
CA ALA A 163 17.99 4.52 -18.87
C ALA A 163 19.22 5.38 -18.56
N LEU A 164 20.20 4.83 -17.83
CA LEU A 164 21.47 5.49 -17.53
C LEU A 164 22.24 5.83 -18.83
N GLU A 165 22.39 4.86 -19.73
CA GLU A 165 23.10 5.05 -21.00
C GLU A 165 22.40 6.10 -21.89
N LYS A 166 21.05 6.11 -21.91
CA LYS A 166 20.27 7.13 -22.61
C LYS A 166 20.45 8.52 -21.97
N ALA A 167 20.54 8.60 -20.65
CA ALA A 167 20.76 9.85 -19.93
C ALA A 167 22.17 10.41 -20.21
N GLU A 168 23.21 9.56 -20.20
CA GLU A 168 24.58 9.94 -20.54
C GLU A 168 24.69 10.45 -21.98
N LYS A 169 24.09 9.74 -22.95
CA LYS A 169 24.03 10.18 -24.36
C LYS A 169 23.33 11.53 -24.51
N LYS A 170 22.22 11.75 -23.81
CA LYS A 170 21.52 13.04 -23.78
C LYS A 170 22.39 14.12 -23.14
N GLY A 171 23.05 13.83 -22.01
CA GLY A 171 23.97 14.75 -21.34
C GLY A 171 25.11 15.19 -22.25
N ALA A 172 25.74 14.25 -22.96
CA ALA A 172 26.78 14.54 -23.94
C ALA A 172 26.27 15.39 -25.11
N PHE A 173 25.04 15.12 -25.59
CA PHE A 173 24.38 15.92 -26.63
C PHE A 173 24.14 17.37 -26.18
N TYR A 174 23.56 17.57 -24.99
CA TYR A 174 23.31 18.92 -24.47
C TYR A 174 24.62 19.66 -24.16
N LYS A 175 25.65 18.98 -23.63
CA LYS A 175 26.99 19.55 -23.43
C LYS A 175 27.59 20.04 -24.75
N LYS A 176 27.48 19.25 -25.82
CA LYS A 176 27.96 19.64 -27.16
C LYS A 176 27.18 20.84 -27.73
N LYS A 177 25.85 20.85 -27.56
CA LYS A 177 24.99 21.96 -28.00
C LYS A 177 25.28 23.24 -27.22
N PHE A 178 25.54 23.14 -25.92
CA PHE A 178 25.92 24.25 -25.06
C PHE A 178 27.27 24.84 -25.49
N ILE A 179 28.28 24.01 -25.72
CA ILE A 179 29.60 24.46 -26.23
C ILE A 179 29.44 25.16 -27.59
N GLN A 180 28.61 24.64 -28.49
CA GLN A 180 28.33 25.31 -29.77
C GLN A 180 27.62 26.65 -29.60
N LEU A 181 26.68 26.75 -28.66
CA LEU A 181 25.97 27.99 -28.36
C LEU A 181 26.94 29.03 -27.76
N ALA A 182 27.76 28.63 -26.79
CA ALA A 182 28.79 29.48 -26.19
C ALA A 182 29.77 30.00 -27.26
N LYS A 183 30.26 29.12 -28.15
CA LYS A 183 31.10 29.53 -29.29
C LYS A 183 30.39 30.52 -30.22
N LYS A 184 29.09 30.36 -30.45
CA LYS A 184 28.29 31.26 -31.29
C LYS A 184 28.04 32.61 -30.63
N VAL A 185 27.86 32.64 -29.31
CA VAL A 185 27.73 33.87 -28.51
C VAL A 185 29.06 34.63 -28.48
N ILE A 186 30.18 33.92 -28.30
CA ILE A 186 31.54 34.49 -28.37
C ILE A 186 31.83 35.06 -29.77
N LYS A 187 31.49 34.31 -30.83
CA LYS A 187 31.67 34.75 -32.23
C LYS A 187 30.77 35.93 -32.61
N ASN A 188 29.59 36.02 -32.02
CA ASN A 188 28.64 37.11 -32.22
C ASN A 188 28.84 38.27 -31.23
N GLY A 189 30.00 38.36 -30.57
CA GLY A 189 30.37 39.33 -29.54
C GLY A 189 29.55 40.61 -29.61
N LYS A 190 28.47 40.66 -28.83
CA LYS A 190 27.68 41.87 -28.68
C LYS A 190 28.54 42.80 -27.84
N LYS A 191 29.16 43.76 -28.52
CA LYS A 191 29.57 45.00 -27.87
C LYS A 191 28.31 45.62 -27.27
N VAL A 192 28.22 45.62 -25.96
CA VAL A 192 27.14 46.32 -25.25
C VAL A 192 27.60 47.78 -25.15
N LEU A 193 26.80 48.69 -25.68
CA LEU A 193 27.03 50.12 -25.53
C LEU A 193 26.71 50.48 -24.08
N ASN A 194 27.71 50.91 -23.32
CA ASN A 194 27.50 51.45 -21.99
C ASN A 194 26.83 52.83 -22.15
N THR A 195 25.58 52.95 -21.70
CA THR A 195 24.75 54.16 -21.91
C THR A 195 25.23 55.36 -21.09
N GLU A 196 26.12 55.17 -20.11
CA GLU A 196 26.66 56.24 -19.28
C GLU A 196 27.97 56.82 -19.85
N THR A 197 28.78 56.00 -20.52
CA THR A 197 30.10 56.40 -21.05
C THR A 197 30.16 56.47 -22.58
N ASN A 198 29.11 56.00 -23.27
CA ASN A 198 28.99 55.91 -24.73
C ASN A 198 30.14 55.11 -25.40
N GLN A 199 30.77 54.21 -24.65
CA GLN A 199 31.84 53.32 -25.13
C GLN A 199 31.36 51.87 -25.22
N TYR A 200 32.01 51.10 -26.09
CA TYR A 200 31.72 49.69 -26.29
C TYR A 200 32.61 48.83 -25.40
N GLU A 201 32.01 48.15 -24.42
CA GLU A 201 32.74 47.21 -23.57
C GLU A 201 32.62 45.77 -24.11
N THR A 202 33.71 45.02 -23.99
CA THR A 202 33.80 43.62 -24.45
C THR A 202 33.97 42.72 -23.22
N PHE A 203 33.03 41.80 -22.98
CA PHE A 203 33.15 40.80 -21.93
C PHE A 203 34.15 39.72 -22.35
N ASN A 204 35.32 39.69 -21.71
CA ASN A 204 36.26 38.57 -21.83
C ASN A 204 35.88 37.49 -20.81
N LEU A 205 35.60 36.27 -21.29
CA LEU A 205 35.62 35.08 -20.43
C LEU A 205 37.07 34.82 -20.05
N VAL A 206 37.36 34.82 -18.74
CA VAL A 206 38.69 34.46 -18.22
C VAL A 206 39.02 33.04 -18.67
N GLY A 207 40.20 32.86 -19.24
CA GLY A 207 40.72 31.55 -19.64
C GLY A 207 40.88 30.62 -18.43
N GLU A 208 40.90 29.31 -18.67
CA GLU A 208 41.20 28.30 -17.65
C GLU A 208 42.59 28.56 -17.05
N GLY A 209 42.65 29.33 -15.97
CA GLY A 209 43.88 29.74 -15.32
C GLY A 209 43.60 30.78 -14.24
N GLU A 210 43.43 30.28 -13.02
CA GLU A 210 43.52 31.00 -11.74
C GLU A 210 42.55 32.19 -11.54
N LEU A 211 41.43 31.92 -10.87
CA LEU A 211 40.70 32.96 -10.12
C LEU A 211 40.91 32.71 -8.63
N PRO A 212 41.48 33.68 -7.88
CA PRO A 212 41.66 33.54 -6.44
C PRO A 212 40.29 33.59 -5.75
N PHE A 213 40.09 32.66 -4.81
CA PHE A 213 38.96 32.70 -3.90
C PHE A 213 39.03 33.97 -3.05
N THR A 214 38.01 34.81 -3.14
CA THR A 214 37.74 35.81 -2.12
C THR A 214 36.44 35.44 -1.44
N GLU A 215 36.53 34.94 -0.22
CA GLU A 215 35.40 34.95 0.70
C GLU A 215 35.09 36.42 1.01
N SER A 216 34.06 36.97 0.38
CA SER A 216 33.57 38.30 0.73
C SER A 216 32.50 38.16 1.82
N ASP A 217 32.71 38.85 2.94
CA ASP A 217 31.75 38.99 4.03
C ASP A 217 30.36 39.45 3.52
N PRO A 218 29.28 39.06 4.23
CA PRO A 218 27.91 39.33 3.79
C PRO A 218 27.61 40.83 3.81
N LYS A 219 27.67 41.48 2.63
CA LYS A 219 27.09 42.80 2.42
C LYS A 219 25.57 42.74 2.57
N ALA A 220 25.00 43.74 3.24
CA ALA A 220 23.56 43.98 3.21
C ALA A 220 23.14 44.29 1.76
N LEU A 221 22.11 43.60 1.28
CA LEU A 221 21.60 43.74 -0.09
C LEU A 221 20.78 45.03 -0.20
N ASP A 222 21.03 45.85 -1.20
CA ASP A 222 20.16 46.99 -1.53
C ASP A 222 18.95 46.57 -2.40
N ASN A 223 18.06 47.50 -2.75
CA ASN A 223 16.85 47.18 -3.52
C ASN A 223 17.16 46.71 -4.96
N ASP A 224 18.22 47.22 -5.58
CA ASP A 224 18.62 46.84 -6.94
C ASP A 224 19.24 45.43 -6.94
N ASP A 225 20.01 45.10 -5.90
CA ASP A 225 20.52 43.74 -5.64
C ASP A 225 19.37 42.74 -5.47
N ILE A 226 18.30 43.12 -4.78
CA ILE A 226 17.11 42.27 -4.59
C ILE A 226 16.40 42.00 -5.91
N ASP A 227 16.25 43.00 -6.78
CA ASP A 227 15.60 42.83 -8.09
C ASP A 227 16.44 41.97 -9.04
N ASN A 228 17.76 42.15 -9.03
CA ASN A 228 18.68 41.28 -9.74
C ASN A 228 18.58 39.83 -9.24
N ILE A 229 18.59 39.62 -7.92
CA ILE A 229 18.42 38.27 -7.31
C ILE A 229 17.07 37.66 -7.70
N ASN A 230 15.97 38.42 -7.66
CA ASN A 230 14.64 37.93 -8.02
C ASN A 230 14.58 37.50 -9.50
N MET A 231 15.21 38.25 -10.41
CA MET A 231 15.31 37.90 -11.82
C MET A 231 16.04 36.57 -12.03
N TRP A 232 17.20 36.40 -11.38
CA TRP A 232 17.98 35.16 -11.48
C TRP A 232 17.28 33.98 -10.83
N LEU A 233 16.62 34.18 -9.70
CA LEU A 233 15.80 33.15 -9.05
C LEU A 233 14.64 32.71 -9.96
N TYR A 234 13.95 33.66 -10.60
CA TYR A 234 12.91 33.35 -11.59
C TYR A 234 13.46 32.52 -12.74
N LEU A 235 14.64 32.86 -13.28
CA LEU A 235 15.26 32.07 -14.35
C LEU A 235 15.65 30.67 -13.86
N LYS A 236 16.23 30.57 -12.67
CA LYS A 236 16.59 29.30 -12.06
C LYS A 236 15.36 28.37 -11.96
N ASP A 237 14.25 28.87 -11.45
CA ASP A 237 13.03 28.08 -11.25
C ASP A 237 12.33 27.78 -12.57
N LYS A 238 12.22 28.76 -13.48
CA LYS A 238 11.62 28.57 -14.81
C LYS A 238 12.31 27.48 -15.62
N PHE A 239 13.62 27.32 -15.47
CA PHE A 239 14.42 26.32 -16.17
C PHE A 239 14.73 25.08 -15.31
N ASN A 240 14.10 24.93 -14.14
CA ASN A 240 14.28 23.82 -13.22
C ASN A 240 15.76 23.54 -12.88
N ILE A 241 16.54 24.60 -12.67
CA ILE A 241 17.97 24.51 -12.34
C ILE A 241 18.10 24.19 -10.85
N SER A 242 18.75 23.07 -10.54
CA SER A 242 18.98 22.66 -9.15
C SER A 242 19.94 23.62 -8.43
N ASN A 243 19.98 23.58 -7.09
CA ASN A 243 20.89 24.42 -6.32
C ASN A 243 22.36 24.07 -6.59
N GLU A 244 22.65 22.80 -6.85
CA GLU A 244 23.98 22.29 -7.20
C GLU A 244 24.38 22.78 -8.59
N ALA A 245 23.48 22.66 -9.58
CA ALA A 245 23.73 23.18 -10.91
C ALA A 245 23.90 24.71 -10.91
N TRP A 246 23.10 25.42 -10.12
CA TRP A 246 23.23 26.87 -9.95
C TRP A 246 24.59 27.24 -9.35
N HIS A 247 25.03 26.52 -8.32
CA HIS A 247 26.32 26.72 -7.68
C HIS A 247 27.48 26.63 -8.69
N GLU A 248 27.49 25.56 -9.50
CA GLU A 248 28.49 25.37 -10.55
C GLU A 248 28.49 26.49 -11.60
N ILE A 249 27.30 27.00 -11.97
CA ILE A 249 27.16 28.10 -12.94
C ILE A 249 27.65 29.41 -12.32
N ALA A 250 27.25 29.70 -11.08
CA ALA A 250 27.60 30.93 -10.38
C ALA A 250 29.12 31.03 -10.09
N ILE A 251 29.81 29.91 -9.87
CA ILE A 251 31.28 29.88 -9.75
C ILE A 251 31.95 30.28 -11.08
N LYS A 252 31.39 29.87 -12.21
CA LYS A 252 32.03 30.01 -13.53
C LYS A 252 31.65 31.29 -14.27
N ALA A 253 30.58 31.97 -13.84
CA ALA A 253 30.04 33.14 -14.51
C ALA A 253 30.07 34.36 -13.59
N ASN A 254 30.75 35.41 -14.03
CA ASN A 254 30.79 36.68 -13.29
C ASN A 254 29.42 37.36 -13.31
N GLY A 255 29.03 37.99 -12.19
CA GLY A 255 27.80 38.77 -12.07
C GLY A 255 26.54 37.98 -11.72
N LEU A 256 26.64 36.68 -11.47
CA LEU A 256 25.51 35.88 -10.97
C LEU A 256 25.46 35.92 -9.42
N PRO A 257 24.25 35.96 -8.84
CA PRO A 257 24.08 35.78 -7.40
C PRO A 257 24.66 34.44 -6.93
N ASN A 258 25.47 34.50 -5.88
CA ASN A 258 26.00 33.29 -5.27
C ASN A 258 24.88 32.45 -4.63
N THR A 259 25.17 31.18 -4.38
CA THR A 259 24.19 30.23 -3.83
C THR A 259 23.66 30.66 -2.47
N TYR A 260 24.46 31.36 -1.66
CA TYR A 260 24.03 31.85 -0.35
C TYR A 260 22.94 32.92 -0.50
N SER A 261 23.13 33.92 -1.35
CA SER A 261 22.16 34.99 -1.60
C SER A 261 20.85 34.45 -2.17
N ILE A 262 20.92 33.49 -3.10
CA ILE A 262 19.72 32.80 -3.62
C ILE A 262 18.99 32.05 -2.50
N LYS A 263 19.69 31.26 -1.68
CA LYS A 263 19.07 30.51 -0.57
C LYS A 263 18.45 31.44 0.46
N LYS A 264 19.14 32.52 0.83
CA LYS A 264 18.64 33.54 1.73
C LYS A 264 17.33 34.15 1.19
N ARG A 265 17.32 34.52 -0.08
CA ARG A 265 16.12 35.08 -0.72
C ARG A 265 14.97 34.08 -0.81
N ILE A 266 15.24 32.82 -1.11
CA ILE A 266 14.23 31.75 -1.08
C ILE A 266 13.62 31.63 0.32
N ASN A 267 14.43 31.66 1.38
CA ASN A 267 13.91 31.59 2.75
C ASN A 267 13.06 32.81 3.11
N GLU A 268 13.47 34.01 2.69
CA GLU A 268 12.68 35.24 2.85
C GLU A 268 11.36 35.22 2.06
N LEU A 269 11.33 34.57 0.90
CA LEU A 269 10.09 34.39 0.14
C LEU A 269 9.20 33.37 0.82
N ASN A 270 9.75 32.22 1.22
CA ASN A 270 9.02 31.15 1.90
C ASN A 270 8.41 31.62 3.23
N SER A 271 9.07 32.52 3.96
CA SER A 271 8.55 33.05 5.23
C SER A 271 7.31 33.94 5.06
N LYS A 272 7.03 34.41 3.83
CA LYS A 272 5.81 35.16 3.52
C LYS A 272 4.60 34.25 3.37
N TRP A 273 4.80 32.96 3.16
CA TRP A 273 3.70 32.02 2.98
C TRP A 273 3.15 31.63 4.35
N ASN A 274 1.85 31.87 4.54
CA ASN A 274 1.12 31.50 5.75
C ASN A 274 0.67 30.03 5.68
N LEU A 275 1.65 29.11 5.67
CA LEU A 275 1.38 27.68 5.61
C LEU A 275 0.87 27.15 6.96
N LYS A 276 -0.24 26.44 6.93
CA LYS A 276 -0.86 25.80 8.10
C LYS A 276 -0.89 24.29 7.92
N PRO A 277 -0.77 23.50 8.99
CA PRO A 277 -1.04 22.07 8.90
C PRO A 277 -2.51 21.85 8.52
N THR A 278 -2.79 20.80 7.74
CA THR A 278 -4.16 20.37 7.47
C THR A 278 -4.77 19.73 8.73
N PRO A 279 -6.09 19.86 8.96
CA PRO A 279 -6.77 19.16 10.05
C PRO A 279 -6.71 17.63 9.93
N GLY A 280 -7.09 16.93 11.01
CA GLY A 280 -7.14 15.47 11.06
C GLY A 280 -5.77 14.80 11.28
N ASP A 281 -5.74 13.48 11.08
CA ASP A 281 -4.57 12.64 11.39
C ASP A 281 -3.54 12.56 10.24
N ALA A 282 -3.94 12.93 9.02
CA ALA A 282 -3.05 12.87 7.86
C ALA A 282 -2.08 14.05 7.85
N GLU A 283 -0.79 13.76 7.65
CA GLU A 283 0.22 14.80 7.43
C GLU A 283 -0.11 15.61 6.17
N GLY A 284 -0.23 16.92 6.31
CA GLY A 284 -0.49 17.80 5.18
C GLY A 284 -0.25 19.26 5.51
N VAL A 285 -0.19 20.07 4.46
CA VAL A 285 -0.02 21.52 4.54
C VAL A 285 -1.04 22.20 3.65
N GLN A 286 -1.52 23.37 4.09
CA GLN A 286 -2.51 24.16 3.38
C GLN A 286 -2.32 25.68 3.54
N LEU A 287 -2.99 26.43 2.68
CA LEU A 287 -3.09 27.89 2.69
C LEU A 287 -4.51 28.32 3.00
N GLY A 288 -4.69 29.51 3.58
CA GLY A 288 -6.02 30.11 3.74
C GLY A 288 -6.63 30.44 2.38
N PHE A 289 -7.87 30.01 2.13
CA PHE A 289 -8.50 30.20 0.83
C PHE A 289 -8.80 31.67 0.55
N ALA A 290 -9.34 32.41 1.52
CA ALA A 290 -9.70 33.81 1.34
C ALA A 290 -8.46 34.69 1.08
N GLU A 291 -7.39 34.45 1.86
CA GLU A 291 -6.11 35.16 1.71
C GLU A 291 -5.51 34.91 0.31
N SER A 292 -5.42 33.65 -0.10
CA SER A 292 -4.90 33.28 -1.43
C SER A 292 -5.77 33.86 -2.56
N LEU A 293 -7.10 33.76 -2.44
CA LEU A 293 -8.02 34.29 -3.44
C LEU A 293 -7.90 35.82 -3.57
N GLN A 294 -7.78 36.54 -2.45
CA GLN A 294 -7.65 37.99 -2.45
C GLN A 294 -6.39 38.45 -3.22
N GLU A 295 -5.26 37.79 -3.01
CA GLU A 295 -4.02 38.09 -3.74
C GLU A 295 -4.19 37.92 -5.24
N HIS A 296 -4.85 36.84 -5.66
CA HIS A 296 -5.14 36.60 -7.07
C HIS A 296 -6.11 37.65 -7.64
N ILE A 297 -7.17 38.02 -6.92
CA ILE A 297 -8.12 39.07 -7.37
C ILE A 297 -7.42 40.41 -7.56
N VAL A 298 -6.52 40.80 -6.65
CA VAL A 298 -5.72 42.03 -6.80
C VAL A 298 -4.90 42.00 -8.08
N ARG A 299 -4.36 40.83 -8.47
CA ARG A 299 -3.65 40.67 -9.75
C ARG A 299 -4.59 40.81 -10.94
N LEU A 300 -5.77 40.19 -10.89
CA LEU A 300 -6.77 40.28 -11.97
C LEU A 300 -7.23 41.72 -12.21
N GLN A 301 -7.43 42.49 -11.13
CA GLN A 301 -7.74 43.92 -11.21
C GLN A 301 -6.64 44.69 -11.95
N LYS A 302 -5.37 44.44 -11.60
CA LYS A 302 -4.21 45.09 -12.23
C LYS A 302 -4.10 44.76 -13.72
N ASN A 303 -4.47 43.55 -14.10
CA ASN A 303 -4.43 43.09 -15.48
C ASN A 303 -5.66 43.51 -16.31
N GLY A 304 -6.70 44.08 -15.68
CA GLY A 304 -7.97 44.39 -16.34
C GLY A 304 -8.77 43.15 -16.74
N GLU A 305 -8.57 42.03 -16.05
CA GLU A 305 -9.22 40.74 -16.35
C GLU A 305 -10.59 40.60 -15.70
N ILE A 306 -10.91 41.45 -14.73
CA ILE A 306 -12.18 41.50 -14.01
C ILE A 306 -12.64 42.95 -13.84
N ASN A 307 -13.96 43.16 -13.89
CA ASN A 307 -14.58 44.46 -13.64
C ASN A 307 -15.26 44.51 -12.27
N ASP A 308 -15.48 45.72 -11.76
CA ASP A 308 -16.22 45.92 -10.51
C ASP A 308 -17.64 45.33 -10.61
N GLY A 309 -18.07 44.65 -9.55
CA GLY A 309 -19.35 43.94 -9.48
C GLY A 309 -19.45 42.62 -10.28
N GLU A 310 -18.39 42.20 -10.97
CA GLU A 310 -18.37 40.90 -11.67
C GLU A 310 -18.32 39.73 -10.66
N ALA A 311 -18.92 38.59 -11.02
CA ALA A 311 -18.80 37.38 -10.21
C ALA A 311 -17.48 36.66 -10.49
N ILE A 312 -16.75 36.30 -9.42
CA ILE A 312 -15.55 35.49 -9.49
C ILE A 312 -15.96 34.02 -9.49
N LYS A 313 -15.67 33.35 -10.59
CA LYS A 313 -16.04 31.96 -10.81
C LYS A 313 -14.87 31.07 -10.43
N ILE A 314 -15.04 30.26 -9.39
CA ILE A 314 -13.99 29.44 -8.81
C ILE A 314 -14.31 27.98 -9.04
N LYS A 315 -13.41 27.30 -9.74
CA LYS A 315 -13.47 25.86 -9.93
C LYS A 315 -12.56 25.17 -8.92
N LEU A 316 -13.13 24.29 -8.12
CA LEU A 316 -12.39 23.45 -7.18
C LEU A 316 -12.02 22.12 -7.83
N GLY A 317 -10.79 21.68 -7.56
CA GLY A 317 -10.23 20.46 -8.11
C GLY A 317 -9.30 19.78 -7.14
N GLY A 318 -8.97 18.54 -7.45
CA GLY A 318 -7.90 17.83 -6.79
C GLY A 318 -7.52 16.57 -7.56
N ASP A 319 -6.36 16.05 -7.25
CA ASP A 319 -5.82 14.85 -7.85
C ASP A 319 -4.92 14.08 -6.87
N GLY A 320 -5.12 12.77 -6.82
CA GLY A 320 -4.21 11.84 -6.16
C GLY A 320 -2.98 11.58 -7.03
N THR A 321 -1.81 11.96 -6.53
CA THR A 321 -0.51 11.68 -7.15
C THR A 321 0.25 10.61 -6.36
N ASN A 322 0.64 9.53 -7.04
CA ASN A 322 1.55 8.52 -6.47
C ASN A 322 3.00 8.87 -6.80
N ILE A 323 3.75 9.27 -5.77
CA ILE A 323 5.18 9.54 -5.84
C ILE A 323 5.93 8.24 -5.48
N GLY A 324 6.37 7.54 -6.52
CA GLY A 324 7.00 6.22 -6.36
C GLY A 324 6.02 5.16 -5.86
N LYS A 325 6.51 4.19 -5.07
CA LYS A 325 5.69 3.07 -4.56
C LYS A 325 5.11 3.27 -3.17
N ARG A 326 5.52 4.32 -2.46
CA ARG A 326 5.32 4.44 -0.99
C ARG A 326 4.67 5.74 -0.55
N LEU A 327 4.55 6.72 -1.43
CA LEU A 327 4.03 8.02 -1.09
C LEU A 327 2.85 8.36 -2.01
N THR A 328 1.66 8.37 -1.42
CA THR A 328 0.46 8.91 -2.08
C THR A 328 0.20 10.27 -1.47
N VAL A 329 0.04 11.26 -2.34
CA VAL A 329 -0.25 12.65 -1.98
C VAL A 329 -1.48 13.08 -2.75
N VAL A 330 -2.40 13.78 -2.10
CA VAL A 330 -3.52 14.43 -2.76
C VAL A 330 -3.23 15.92 -2.80
N ASN A 331 -3.25 16.49 -4.01
CA ASN A 331 -3.22 17.93 -4.20
C ASN A 331 -4.66 18.43 -4.29
N PHE A 332 -4.99 19.47 -3.53
CA PHE A 332 -6.25 20.18 -3.62
C PHE A 332 -5.97 21.58 -4.17
N THR A 333 -6.72 21.96 -5.19
CA THR A 333 -6.46 23.15 -6.01
C THR A 333 -7.73 23.93 -6.29
N PHE A 334 -7.58 25.21 -6.60
CA PHE A 334 -8.63 26.02 -7.20
C PHE A 334 -8.14 26.72 -8.46
N THR A 335 -9.09 27.05 -9.32
CA THR A 335 -8.87 27.77 -10.58
C THR A 335 -9.86 28.90 -10.67
N ILE A 336 -9.40 30.08 -11.07
CA ILE A 336 -10.27 31.22 -11.32
C ILE A 336 -10.65 31.23 -12.80
N LEU A 337 -11.91 30.95 -13.11
CA LEU A 337 -12.37 30.80 -14.50
C LEU A 337 -12.39 32.13 -15.27
N ASN A 338 -12.40 33.27 -14.58
CA ASN A 338 -12.30 34.60 -15.19
C ASN A 338 -10.95 34.78 -15.94
N GLU A 339 -9.93 33.97 -15.63
CA GLU A 339 -8.61 34.02 -16.29
C GLU A 339 -8.56 33.37 -17.68
N LYS A 340 -9.69 32.87 -18.20
CA LYS A 340 -9.85 32.35 -19.57
C LYS A 340 -8.79 31.32 -19.95
N ASP A 341 -7.86 31.65 -20.85
CA ASP A 341 -6.84 30.73 -21.35
C ASP A 341 -5.89 30.26 -20.24
N VAL A 342 -5.62 31.10 -19.24
CA VAL A 342 -4.78 30.73 -18.09
C VAL A 342 -5.48 29.67 -17.25
N ALA A 343 -6.80 29.78 -17.07
CA ALA A 343 -7.61 28.80 -16.34
C ALA A 343 -7.61 27.41 -16.99
N MET A 344 -7.32 27.33 -18.29
CA MET A 344 -7.23 26.08 -19.04
C MET A 344 -5.81 25.48 -19.02
N ALA A 345 -4.81 26.25 -18.59
CA ALA A 345 -3.42 25.84 -18.52
C ALA A 345 -3.05 25.37 -17.11
N GLU A 346 -1.90 24.68 -16.98
CA GLU A 346 -1.34 24.27 -15.69
C GLU A 346 -1.16 25.47 -14.74
N LYS A 347 -0.75 26.62 -15.29
CA LYS A 347 -0.51 27.88 -14.55
C LYS A 347 -1.74 28.46 -13.85
N GLY A 348 -2.95 28.08 -14.27
CA GLY A 348 -4.21 28.50 -13.64
C GLY A 348 -4.71 27.55 -12.54
N ASN A 349 -3.94 26.51 -12.18
CA ASN A 349 -4.28 25.64 -11.05
C ASN A 349 -3.47 26.06 -9.83
N TYR A 350 -4.13 26.74 -8.90
CA TYR A 350 -3.52 27.23 -7.66
C TYR A 350 -3.68 26.19 -6.57
N VAL A 351 -2.55 25.77 -5.99
CA VAL A 351 -2.53 24.76 -4.92
C VAL A 351 -2.97 25.38 -3.61
N LEU A 352 -3.98 24.78 -2.96
CA LEU A 352 -4.45 25.17 -1.64
C LEU A 352 -3.98 24.22 -0.55
N ALA A 353 -3.98 22.92 -0.82
CA ALA A 353 -3.53 21.92 0.14
C ALA A 353 -2.80 20.77 -0.53
N VAL A 354 -1.84 20.20 0.19
CA VAL A 354 -1.08 19.01 -0.19
C VAL A 354 -1.11 18.07 1.00
N ILE A 355 -1.77 16.93 0.85
CA ILE A 355 -2.06 15.99 1.94
C ILE A 355 -1.45 14.63 1.61
N LYS A 356 -0.63 14.10 2.51
CA LYS A 356 -0.06 12.76 2.41
C LYS A 356 -1.09 11.73 2.84
N THR A 357 -1.95 11.35 1.90
CA THR A 357 -3.02 10.40 2.13
C THR A 357 -3.46 9.70 0.86
N THR A 358 -4.26 8.65 1.01
CA THR A 358 -5.00 8.05 -0.11
C THR A 358 -6.28 8.82 -0.38
N GLU A 359 -6.70 8.88 -1.64
CA GLU A 359 -7.91 9.58 -2.10
C GLU A 359 -9.19 8.85 -1.65
N THR A 360 -9.46 8.90 -0.35
CA THR A 360 -10.66 8.34 0.28
C THR A 360 -11.50 9.45 0.91
N TYR A 361 -12.81 9.24 0.98
CA TYR A 361 -13.75 10.25 1.48
C TYR A 361 -13.41 10.74 2.88
N HIS A 362 -13.17 9.81 3.82
CA HIS A 362 -12.95 10.11 5.22
C HIS A 362 -11.70 10.97 5.41
N ASN A 363 -10.59 10.57 4.80
CA ASN A 363 -9.33 11.31 4.91
C ASN A 363 -9.47 12.72 4.31
N LEU A 364 -10.12 12.86 3.16
CA LEU A 364 -10.30 14.18 2.54
C LEU A 364 -11.27 15.07 3.31
N ARG A 365 -12.34 14.49 3.86
CA ARG A 365 -13.31 15.22 4.68
C ARG A 365 -12.63 15.81 5.91
N ASP A 366 -11.85 15.00 6.61
CA ASP A 366 -11.23 15.43 7.86
C ASP A 366 -10.06 16.39 7.59
N SER A 367 -9.26 16.15 6.54
CA SER A 367 -8.12 16.99 6.18
C SER A 367 -8.44 18.28 5.43
N LEU A 368 -9.66 18.46 4.95
CA LEU A 368 -10.11 19.71 4.30
C LEU A 368 -11.25 20.37 5.08
N ALA A 369 -11.51 19.97 6.33
CA ALA A 369 -12.69 20.38 7.09
C ALA A 369 -12.76 21.91 7.32
N ASP A 370 -11.62 22.54 7.59
CA ASP A 370 -11.55 23.99 7.83
C ASP A 370 -11.63 24.80 6.53
N LEU A 371 -10.95 24.36 5.46
CA LEU A 371 -11.11 24.94 4.12
C LEU A 371 -12.55 24.83 3.61
N GLN A 372 -13.21 23.69 3.88
CA GLN A 372 -14.62 23.51 3.56
C GLN A 372 -15.48 24.54 4.30
N MET A 373 -15.26 24.71 5.60
CA MET A 373 -16.00 25.67 6.41
C MET A 373 -15.74 27.11 5.93
N GLU A 374 -14.49 27.46 5.64
CA GLU A 374 -14.08 28.77 5.11
C GLU A 374 -14.81 29.08 3.80
N MET A 375 -14.72 28.18 2.81
CA MET A 375 -15.37 28.32 1.51
C MET A 375 -16.91 28.27 1.58
N SER A 376 -17.50 27.56 2.55
CA SER A 376 -18.95 27.56 2.76
C SER A 376 -19.46 28.93 3.17
N ASN A 377 -18.69 29.62 4.03
CA ASN A 377 -19.02 30.91 4.59
C ASN A 377 -18.64 32.08 3.67
N LEU A 378 -17.62 31.89 2.82
CA LEU A 378 -17.15 32.93 1.90
C LEU A 378 -18.06 33.03 0.67
N LYS A 379 -19.04 33.94 0.70
CA LYS A 379 -19.92 34.22 -0.46
C LYS A 379 -19.48 35.44 -1.26
N GLU A 380 -18.79 36.35 -0.60
CA GLU A 380 -18.31 37.59 -1.16
C GLU A 380 -16.89 37.84 -0.66
N ILE A 381 -16.09 38.51 -1.49
CA ILE A 381 -14.73 38.89 -1.15
C ILE A 381 -14.45 40.31 -1.64
N SER A 382 -13.74 41.08 -0.82
CA SER A 382 -13.43 42.48 -1.12
C SER A 382 -11.94 42.66 -1.37
N ALA A 383 -11.60 43.33 -2.46
CA ALA A 383 -10.24 43.67 -2.84
C ALA A 383 -10.19 45.05 -3.48
N ASN A 384 -9.28 45.93 -3.00
CA ASN A 384 -9.12 47.31 -3.47
C ASN A 384 -10.45 48.08 -3.56
N ASN A 385 -11.26 48.04 -2.50
CA ASN A 385 -12.57 48.70 -2.39
C ASN A 385 -13.66 48.19 -3.37
N CYS A 386 -13.39 47.13 -4.12
CA CYS A 386 -14.39 46.43 -4.94
C CYS A 386 -14.85 45.17 -4.21
N THR A 387 -16.13 44.86 -4.28
CA THR A 387 -16.70 43.64 -3.68
C THR A 387 -17.21 42.72 -4.77
N TYR A 388 -16.76 41.47 -4.72
CA TYR A 388 -17.06 40.45 -5.71
C TYR A 388 -17.87 39.32 -5.11
N LYS A 389 -18.88 38.86 -5.84
CA LYS A 389 -19.61 37.63 -5.50
C LYS A 389 -18.82 36.43 -5.97
N ILE A 390 -18.85 35.35 -5.19
CA ILE A 390 -18.13 34.11 -5.51
C ILE A 390 -19.12 33.04 -5.98
N GLU A 391 -18.84 32.45 -7.13
CA GLU A 391 -19.56 31.30 -7.68
C GLU A 391 -18.64 30.08 -7.69
N TYR A 392 -19.02 29.02 -6.99
CA TYR A 392 -18.24 27.79 -6.91
C TYR A 392 -18.69 26.75 -7.93
N PHE A 393 -17.72 26.14 -8.60
CA PHE A 393 -17.90 25.04 -9.54
C PHE A 393 -17.06 23.84 -9.09
N PHE A 394 -17.62 22.64 -9.18
CA PHE A 394 -16.92 21.41 -8.79
C PHE A 394 -16.60 20.55 -10.01
N ARG A 395 -15.47 19.85 -9.95
CA ARG A 395 -15.12 18.84 -10.96
C ARG A 395 -15.75 17.49 -10.58
N TRP A 396 -16.55 16.91 -11.48
CA TRP A 396 -17.25 15.60 -11.42
C TRP A 396 -16.65 14.46 -10.56
N ARG A 397 -15.31 14.30 -10.50
CA ARG A 397 -14.67 13.28 -9.63
C ARG A 397 -14.72 13.60 -8.14
N PHE A 398 -14.61 14.89 -7.80
CA PHE A 398 -14.78 15.40 -6.44
C PHE A 398 -16.25 15.61 -6.09
N GLU A 399 -17.16 15.61 -7.05
CA GLU A 399 -18.62 15.74 -6.84
C GLU A 399 -19.18 14.61 -5.97
N ILE A 400 -18.66 13.39 -6.08
CA ILE A 400 -19.08 12.23 -5.27
C ILE A 400 -18.63 12.36 -3.81
N PHE A 401 -17.45 12.92 -3.57
CA PHE A 401 -16.96 13.21 -2.23
C PHE A 401 -17.61 14.49 -1.66
N SER A 402 -17.79 15.52 -2.49
CA SER A 402 -18.35 16.81 -2.09
C SER A 402 -19.87 16.80 -1.90
N THR A 403 -20.66 15.98 -2.62
CA THR A 403 -22.09 15.82 -2.31
C THR A 403 -22.32 15.21 -0.91
N GLY A 404 -21.36 14.43 -0.39
CA GLY A 404 -21.36 14.01 1.03
C GLY A 404 -20.93 15.11 2.01
N MET A 405 -19.96 15.94 1.63
CA MET A 405 -19.41 17.02 2.46
C MET A 405 -20.32 18.25 2.52
N TRP A 406 -20.88 18.70 1.40
CA TRP A 406 -21.51 20.02 1.25
C TRP A 406 -23.04 20.02 1.36
N PHE A 407 -23.71 18.92 1.02
CA PHE A 407 -25.18 18.84 1.03
C PHE A 407 -25.79 18.30 2.34
N ARG A 408 -24.98 17.89 3.33
CA ARG A 408 -25.50 17.36 4.61
C ARG A 408 -25.77 18.40 5.71
N GLN A 409 -25.50 19.69 5.48
CA GLN A 409 -25.86 20.76 6.42
C GLN A 409 -27.16 21.50 6.05
N GLY A 410 -27.96 20.96 5.14
CA GLY A 410 -29.19 21.60 4.67
C GLY A 410 -30.38 20.65 4.54
N LYS A 411 -30.65 19.83 5.56
CA LYS A 411 -31.98 19.25 5.80
C LYS A 411 -32.28 19.17 7.28
#